data_AF-A0A3C1VCR2-F1
#
_entry.id   AF-A0A3C1VCR2-F1
#
_cell.length_a   1.000
_cell.length_b   1.000
_cell.length_c   1.000
_cell.angle_alpha   90.00
_cell.angle_beta   90.00
_cell.angle_gamma   90.00
#
_symmetry.space_group_name_H-M   'P 1'
#
loop_
_entity.id
_entity.type
_entity.pdbx_description
1 polymer ?
#
loop_
_entity_poly.entity_id
_entity_poly.type
_entity_poly.pdbx_seq_one_letter_code
_entity_poly.pdbx_strand_id
1 'polypeptide(L)'
;MHKDPSKKYRPFPPVTLPDRQWPSRVLTHAPRWCSVDLRDGNQALAVPMNVSQKLELFQTLVKIGFKEIEVGFPSASNTEFTFNRRLIEEKRVPDDVWLQVLVQAREDLIERTIESLVGAKRVIIHMYNSTSPAQRRVVFGKSKDEIKAIAVNGAKMIKDRLHRLKGTEVMLQYSPESFSMTEVEYAKEVSEAVMDVWQPTPQHKMILNLP
;
A
#
# COMPACT_ATOMS: atom_id res chain seq x y z
N MET A 1 -40.06 5.46 -10.68
CA MET A 1 -38.83 5.07 -11.41
C MET A 1 -38.25 6.32 -12.07
N HIS A 2 -36.94 6.60 -11.95
CA HIS A 2 -36.35 7.78 -12.63
C HIS A 2 -36.56 7.67 -14.14
N LYS A 3 -37.16 8.70 -14.76
CA LYS A 3 -37.43 8.72 -16.21
C LYS A 3 -36.16 8.68 -17.07
N ASP A 4 -35.03 9.09 -16.51
CA ASP A 4 -33.72 9.03 -17.15
C ASP A 4 -32.64 8.78 -16.08
N PRO A 5 -32.17 7.53 -15.92
CA PRO A 5 -31.14 7.19 -14.94
C PRO A 5 -29.74 7.70 -15.34
N SER A 6 -29.51 8.12 -16.60
CA SER A 6 -28.20 8.61 -17.04
C SER A 6 -27.76 9.86 -16.28
N LYS A 7 -28.72 10.71 -15.88
CA LYS A 7 -28.49 11.95 -15.10
C LYS A 7 -27.89 11.71 -13.71
N LYS A 8 -27.84 10.47 -13.23
CA LYS A 8 -27.16 10.09 -11.98
C LYS A 8 -25.64 10.08 -12.11
N TYR A 9 -25.13 9.99 -13.33
CA TYR A 9 -23.71 9.84 -13.63
C TYR A 9 -23.17 11.09 -14.30
N ARG A 10 -21.92 11.43 -14.00
CA ARG A 10 -21.22 12.56 -14.61
C ARG A 10 -20.03 12.04 -15.41
N PRO A 11 -19.70 12.62 -16.57
CA PRO A 11 -18.48 12.30 -17.30
C PRO A 11 -17.25 12.53 -16.42
N PHE A 12 -16.21 11.71 -16.62
CA PHE A 12 -14.92 11.92 -15.98
C PHE A 12 -14.23 13.18 -16.54
N PRO A 13 -13.67 14.07 -15.71
CA PRO A 13 -12.94 15.24 -16.19
C PRO A 13 -11.70 14.83 -17.01
N PRO A 14 -11.45 15.43 -18.19
CA PRO A 14 -10.28 15.09 -18.99
C PRO A 14 -8.98 15.52 -18.30
N VAL A 15 -7.95 14.68 -18.37
CA VAL A 15 -6.59 15.01 -17.94
C VAL A 15 -5.81 15.53 -19.15
N THR A 16 -5.45 16.82 -19.11
CA THR A 16 -4.76 17.48 -20.22
C THR A 16 -3.26 17.23 -20.16
N LEU A 17 -2.79 16.29 -20.99
CA LEU A 17 -1.38 15.98 -21.21
C LEU A 17 -1.11 16.00 -22.73
N PRO A 18 -0.87 17.19 -23.33
CA PRO A 18 -0.71 17.33 -24.78
C PRO A 18 0.56 16.64 -25.27
N ASP A 19 1.65 16.72 -24.51
CA ASP A 19 2.97 16.17 -24.89
C ASP A 19 3.18 14.72 -24.41
N ARG A 20 2.09 13.94 -24.25
CA ARG A 20 2.18 12.57 -23.73
C ARG A 20 2.99 11.68 -24.66
N GLN A 21 3.96 10.95 -24.09
CA GLN A 21 4.87 10.09 -24.86
C GLN A 21 4.53 8.59 -24.74
N TRP A 22 3.61 8.20 -23.85
CA TRP A 22 3.28 6.78 -23.64
C TRP A 22 2.66 6.08 -24.87
N PRO A 23 1.90 6.73 -25.79
CA PRO A 23 1.34 6.04 -26.95
C PRO A 23 2.39 5.56 -27.96
N SER A 24 3.57 6.17 -27.99
CA SER A 24 4.66 5.85 -28.93
C SER A 24 5.75 4.95 -28.32
N ARG A 25 5.60 4.54 -27.05
CA ARG A 25 6.60 3.72 -26.36
C ARG A 25 6.17 2.25 -26.33
N VAL A 26 7.12 1.37 -26.64
CA VAL A 26 6.97 -0.09 -26.50
C VAL A 26 7.70 -0.54 -25.24
N LEU A 27 7.06 -1.39 -24.43
CA LEU A 27 7.71 -1.99 -23.26
C LEU A 27 8.74 -3.02 -23.72
N THR A 28 10.01 -2.84 -23.33
CA THR A 28 11.12 -3.73 -23.70
C THR A 28 11.74 -4.48 -22.52
N HIS A 29 11.27 -4.22 -21.31
CA HIS A 29 11.75 -4.85 -20.07
C HIS A 29 10.57 -5.12 -19.15
N ALA A 30 10.68 -6.15 -18.31
CA ALA A 30 9.70 -6.42 -17.29
C ALA A 30 9.70 -5.33 -16.20
N PRO A 31 8.54 -4.94 -15.66
CA PRO A 31 8.47 -4.08 -14.50
C PRO A 31 8.91 -4.84 -13.24
N ARG A 32 9.05 -4.09 -12.14
CA ARG A 32 9.10 -4.65 -10.79
C ARG A 32 7.71 -5.16 -10.43
N TRP A 33 7.59 -6.46 -10.14
CA TRP A 33 6.31 -7.10 -9.85
C TRP A 33 6.09 -7.27 -8.34
N CYS A 34 4.98 -6.76 -7.83
CA CYS A 34 4.49 -7.06 -6.49
C CYS A 34 3.20 -7.90 -6.60
N SER A 35 3.17 -9.07 -5.96
CA SER A 35 1.96 -9.89 -5.86
C SER A 35 1.19 -9.49 -4.60
N VAL A 36 -0.11 -9.24 -4.75
CA VAL A 36 -1.01 -8.85 -3.65
C VAL A 36 -2.05 -9.92 -3.30
N ASP A 37 -1.90 -11.12 -3.88
CA ASP A 37 -2.84 -12.24 -3.78
C ASP A 37 -3.12 -12.65 -2.33
N LEU A 38 -2.12 -12.56 -1.45
CA LEU A 38 -2.23 -12.95 -0.04
C LEU A 38 -2.95 -11.94 0.85
N ARG A 39 -3.19 -10.71 0.36
CA ARG A 39 -3.93 -9.66 1.07
C ARG A 39 -5.13 -9.20 0.27
N ASP A 40 -4.92 -8.52 -0.84
CA ASP A 40 -5.99 -7.94 -1.67
C ASP A 40 -6.83 -9.04 -2.33
N GLY A 41 -6.16 -10.04 -2.91
CA GLY A 41 -6.83 -11.22 -3.47
C GLY A 41 -7.59 -12.01 -2.41
N ASN A 42 -6.95 -12.27 -1.27
CA ASN A 42 -7.56 -12.97 -0.15
C ASN A 42 -8.82 -12.27 0.39
N GLN A 43 -8.81 -10.95 0.47
CA GLN A 43 -9.94 -10.14 0.96
C GLN A 43 -11.15 -10.21 0.00
N ALA A 44 -10.92 -10.52 -1.28
CA ALA A 44 -11.97 -10.67 -2.27
C ALA A 44 -12.61 -12.07 -2.30
N LEU A 45 -12.07 -13.05 -1.55
CA LEU A 45 -12.62 -14.40 -1.51
C LEU A 45 -13.88 -14.46 -0.65
N ALA A 46 -14.89 -15.22 -1.10
CA ALA A 46 -16.08 -15.52 -0.31
C ALA A 46 -15.73 -16.26 0.99
N VAL A 47 -14.73 -17.13 0.93
CA VAL A 47 -14.13 -17.81 2.10
C VAL A 47 -12.64 -17.47 2.12
N PRO A 48 -12.18 -16.62 3.06
CA PRO A 48 -10.78 -16.27 3.17
C PRO A 48 -9.87 -17.49 3.40
N MET A 49 -8.65 -17.42 2.89
CA MET A 49 -7.64 -18.45 3.09
C MET A 49 -7.29 -18.60 4.57
N ASN A 50 -7.17 -19.85 5.01
CA ASN A 50 -6.53 -20.16 6.29
C ASN A 50 -4.99 -20.01 6.19
N VAL A 51 -4.31 -20.08 7.33
CA VAL A 51 -2.84 -19.90 7.39
C VAL A 51 -2.08 -20.92 6.52
N SER A 52 -2.53 -22.16 6.45
CA SER A 52 -1.87 -23.20 5.64
C SER A 52 -1.98 -22.91 4.14
N GLN A 53 -3.18 -22.51 3.68
CA GLN A 53 -3.39 -22.09 2.29
C GLN A 53 -2.56 -20.85 1.94
N LYS A 54 -2.47 -19.87 2.85
CA LYS A 54 -1.60 -18.71 2.67
C LYS A 54 -0.12 -19.10 2.54
N LEU A 55 0.35 -20.05 3.34
CA LEU A 55 1.73 -20.55 3.26
C LEU A 55 2.02 -21.26 1.93
N GLU A 56 1.07 -22.05 1.43
CA GLU A 56 1.18 -22.72 0.14
C GLU A 56 1.25 -21.72 -1.02
N LEU A 57 0.36 -20.73 -1.02
CA LEU A 57 0.36 -19.67 -2.03
C LEU A 57 1.64 -18.83 -1.97
N PHE A 58 2.11 -18.45 -0.77
CA PHE A 58 3.38 -17.73 -0.61
C PHE A 58 4.56 -18.49 -1.24
N GLN A 59 4.68 -19.79 -0.95
CA GLN A 59 5.73 -20.63 -1.54
C GLN A 59 5.60 -20.72 -3.06
N THR A 60 4.36 -20.76 -3.57
CA THR A 60 4.09 -20.78 -5.01
C THR A 60 4.54 -19.48 -5.67
N LEU A 61 4.22 -18.32 -5.10
CA LEU A 61 4.65 -17.01 -5.60
C LEU A 61 6.17 -16.86 -5.60
N VAL A 62 6.84 -17.34 -4.55
CA VAL A 62 8.30 -17.40 -4.47
C VAL A 62 8.87 -18.28 -5.58
N LYS A 63 8.30 -19.46 -5.82
CA LYS A 63 8.74 -20.38 -6.90
C LYS A 63 8.56 -19.77 -8.30
N ILE A 64 7.50 -18.98 -8.51
CA ILE A 64 7.28 -18.24 -9.77
C ILE A 64 8.35 -17.17 -9.97
N GLY A 65 8.88 -16.61 -8.88
CA GLY A 65 9.98 -15.64 -8.91
C GLY A 65 9.58 -14.23 -8.46
N PHE A 66 8.41 -14.04 -7.84
CA PHE A 66 8.05 -12.76 -7.24
C PHE A 66 9.06 -12.38 -6.15
N LYS A 67 9.50 -11.12 -6.16
CA LYS A 67 10.42 -10.56 -5.18
C LYS A 67 9.76 -9.63 -4.18
N GLU A 68 8.49 -9.32 -4.39
CA GLU A 68 7.70 -8.51 -3.47
C GLU A 68 6.32 -9.11 -3.38
N ILE A 69 5.90 -9.37 -2.16
CA ILE A 69 4.67 -10.11 -1.89
C ILE A 69 3.96 -9.42 -0.72
N GLU A 70 2.76 -8.92 -0.95
CA GLU A 70 1.91 -8.34 0.10
C GLU A 70 1.25 -9.46 0.91
N VAL A 71 1.73 -9.66 2.13
CA VAL A 71 1.40 -10.82 2.97
C VAL A 71 0.26 -10.56 3.95
N GLY A 72 -0.21 -9.32 4.08
CA GLY A 72 -1.40 -9.03 4.86
C GLY A 72 -1.56 -7.59 5.31
N PHE A 73 -2.63 -7.37 6.06
CA PHE A 73 -2.96 -6.20 6.86
C PHE A 73 -2.97 -6.63 8.35
N PRO A 74 -1.78 -6.87 8.94
CA PRO A 74 -1.63 -7.59 10.21
C PRO A 74 -2.27 -6.87 11.41
N SER A 75 -2.48 -5.55 11.31
CA SER A 75 -3.18 -4.80 12.36
C SER A 75 -4.69 -4.93 12.32
N ALA A 76 -5.28 -5.36 11.20
CA ALA A 76 -6.71 -5.53 11.02
C ALA A 76 -7.17 -6.99 11.17
N SER A 77 -6.25 -7.96 11.13
CA SER A 77 -6.57 -9.39 11.20
C SER A 77 -5.52 -10.17 11.98
N ASN A 78 -5.96 -10.88 13.03
CA ASN A 78 -5.10 -11.78 13.80
C ASN A 78 -4.54 -12.93 12.94
N THR A 79 -5.32 -13.44 11.98
CA THR A 79 -4.84 -14.49 11.07
C THR A 79 -3.67 -14.00 10.23
N GLU A 80 -3.72 -12.74 9.77
CA GLU A 80 -2.64 -12.12 8.99
C GLU A 80 -1.43 -11.78 9.84
N PHE A 81 -1.65 -11.32 11.08
CA PHE A 81 -0.58 -11.17 12.05
C PHE A 81 0.15 -12.49 12.28
N THR A 82 -0.58 -13.57 12.60
CA THR A 82 0.00 -14.90 12.83
C THR A 82 0.71 -15.42 11.58
N PHE A 83 0.15 -15.21 10.39
CA PHE A 83 0.80 -15.59 9.14
C PHE A 83 2.15 -14.87 8.95
N ASN A 84 2.21 -13.56 9.16
CA ASN A 84 3.46 -12.80 9.11
C ASN A 84 4.49 -13.32 10.12
N ARG A 85 4.07 -13.55 11.38
CA ARG A 85 4.96 -14.10 12.41
C ARG A 85 5.52 -15.46 12.02
N ARG A 86 4.68 -16.36 11.50
CA ARG A 86 5.13 -17.68 11.02
C ARG A 86 6.13 -17.58 9.86
N LEU A 87 5.92 -16.67 8.91
CA LEU A 87 6.88 -16.46 7.82
C LEU A 87 8.27 -16.07 8.35
N ILE A 88 8.30 -15.16 9.33
CA ILE A 88 9.53 -14.60 9.90
C ILE A 88 10.21 -15.59 10.86
N GLU A 89 9.48 -16.10 11.86
CA GLU A 89 10.00 -16.93 12.94
C GLU A 89 10.44 -18.31 12.44
N GLU A 90 9.70 -18.89 11.48
CA GLU A 90 10.07 -20.16 10.84
C GLU A 90 11.04 -19.97 9.66
N LYS A 91 11.57 -18.75 9.45
CA LYS A 91 12.57 -18.40 8.42
C LYS A 91 12.16 -18.85 7.01
N ARG A 92 10.90 -18.65 6.64
CA ARG A 92 10.33 -19.09 5.36
C ARG A 92 10.56 -18.10 4.22
N VAL A 93 11.00 -16.89 4.52
CA VAL A 93 11.23 -15.82 3.54
C VAL A 93 12.64 -15.93 2.95
N PRO A 94 12.79 -16.10 1.63
CA PRO A 94 14.09 -16.02 0.97
C PRO A 94 14.75 -14.64 1.12
N ASP A 95 16.08 -14.59 1.04
CA ASP A 95 16.85 -13.37 1.28
C ASP A 95 16.60 -12.24 0.25
N ASP A 96 16.13 -12.60 -0.93
CA ASP A 96 15.83 -11.67 -2.02
C ASP A 96 14.34 -11.31 -2.14
N VAL A 97 13.50 -11.71 -1.18
CA VAL A 97 12.06 -11.43 -1.16
C VAL A 97 11.72 -10.39 -0.10
N TRP A 98 10.96 -9.38 -0.52
CA TRP A 98 10.40 -8.33 0.32
C TRP A 98 8.99 -8.70 0.78
N LEU A 99 8.76 -8.68 2.09
CA LEU A 99 7.42 -8.79 2.66
C LEU A 99 6.75 -7.42 2.68
N GLN A 100 5.67 -7.24 1.91
CA GLN A 100 4.86 -6.04 1.96
C GLN A 100 3.70 -6.22 2.96
N VAL A 101 3.44 -5.22 3.78
CA VAL A 101 2.26 -5.17 4.66
C VAL A 101 1.51 -3.86 4.48
N LEU A 102 0.19 -3.95 4.46
CA LEU A 102 -0.69 -2.80 4.37
C LEU A 102 -0.99 -2.24 5.76
N VAL A 103 -1.06 -0.92 5.89
CA VAL A 103 -1.46 -0.25 7.13
C VAL A 103 -2.20 1.07 6.87
N GLN A 104 -3.22 1.34 7.66
CA GLN A 104 -3.88 2.65 7.69
C GLN A 104 -3.07 3.64 8.52
N ALA A 105 -3.18 4.94 8.22
CA ALA A 105 -2.53 6.02 8.96
C ALA A 105 -3.15 6.27 10.36
N ARG A 106 -3.12 5.25 11.23
CA ARG A 106 -3.59 5.29 12.62
C ARG A 106 -2.55 4.67 13.55
N GLU A 107 -2.33 5.28 14.69
CA GLU A 107 -1.25 4.91 15.61
C GLU A 107 -1.33 3.46 16.11
N ASP A 108 -2.51 3.04 16.56
CA ASP A 108 -2.77 1.68 17.04
C ASP A 108 -2.48 0.61 15.97
N LEU A 109 -2.82 0.92 14.72
CA LEU A 109 -2.62 0.02 13.58
C LEU A 109 -1.16 0.00 13.12
N ILE A 110 -0.49 1.15 13.11
CA ILE A 110 0.94 1.25 12.81
C ILE A 110 1.74 0.49 13.84
N GLU A 111 1.43 0.64 15.13
CA GLU A 111 2.10 -0.05 16.23
C GLU A 111 2.04 -1.58 16.03
N ARG A 112 0.83 -2.09 15.83
CA ARG A 112 0.59 -3.53 15.59
C ARG A 112 1.25 -4.03 14.31
N THR A 113 1.33 -3.20 13.28
CA THR A 113 2.02 -3.54 12.02
C THR A 113 3.52 -3.67 12.24
N ILE A 114 4.15 -2.73 12.95
CA ILE A 114 5.58 -2.77 13.28
C ILE A 114 5.91 -4.02 14.09
N GLU A 115 5.09 -4.37 15.10
CA GLU A 115 5.24 -5.59 15.89
C GLU A 115 5.25 -6.86 15.01
N SER A 116 4.38 -6.91 13.99
CA SER A 116 4.30 -8.07 13.11
C SER A 116 5.59 -8.32 12.33
N LEU A 117 6.37 -7.26 12.08
CA LEU A 117 7.56 -7.27 11.22
C LEU A 117 8.87 -7.49 11.98
N VAL A 118 8.87 -7.46 13.32
CA VAL A 118 10.10 -7.60 14.12
C VAL A 118 10.83 -8.90 13.78
N GLY A 119 12.10 -8.79 13.37
CA GLY A 119 12.94 -9.92 12.97
C GLY A 119 12.90 -10.26 11.48
N ALA A 120 12.10 -9.56 10.67
CA ALA A 120 12.16 -9.68 9.22
C ALA A 120 13.50 -9.16 8.67
N LYS A 121 13.94 -9.70 7.53
CA LYS A 121 15.16 -9.22 6.83
C LYS A 121 14.86 -8.01 5.96
N ARG A 122 13.77 -8.06 5.18
CA ARG A 122 13.38 -7.03 4.20
C ARG A 122 11.88 -6.83 4.21
N VAL A 123 11.42 -5.59 4.35
CA VAL A 123 9.98 -5.27 4.44
C VAL A 123 9.61 -4.03 3.66
N ILE A 124 8.41 -4.03 3.09
CA ILE A 124 7.74 -2.86 2.53
C ILE A 124 6.58 -2.50 3.45
N ILE A 125 6.61 -1.31 4.06
CA ILE A 125 5.49 -0.80 4.86
C ILE A 125 4.64 0.06 3.94
N HIS A 126 3.47 -0.44 3.54
CA HIS A 126 2.54 0.23 2.66
C HIS A 126 1.47 0.97 3.48
N MET A 127 1.68 2.27 3.65
CA MET A 127 0.71 3.16 4.28
C MET A 127 -0.26 3.73 3.25
N TYR A 128 -1.54 3.82 3.60
CA TYR A 128 -2.54 4.50 2.76
C TYR A 128 -3.57 5.27 3.58
N ASN A 129 -4.22 6.22 2.91
CA ASN A 129 -5.49 6.82 3.32
C ASN A 129 -6.24 7.27 2.06
N SER A 130 -7.57 7.25 2.09
CA SER A 130 -8.34 7.71 0.93
C SER A 130 -8.22 9.21 0.73
N THR A 131 -8.12 9.61 -0.53
CA THR A 131 -7.94 11.01 -0.92
C THR A 131 -9.07 11.54 -1.81
N SER A 132 -10.00 10.70 -2.28
CA SER A 132 -11.04 11.12 -3.23
C SER A 132 -12.06 12.11 -2.65
N PRO A 133 -12.58 13.08 -3.44
CA PRO A 133 -13.59 14.04 -2.97
C PRO A 133 -14.81 13.40 -2.33
N ALA A 134 -15.25 12.26 -2.86
CA ALA A 134 -16.37 11.51 -2.31
C ALA A 134 -16.04 11.01 -0.90
N GLN A 135 -14.93 10.28 -0.72
CA GLN A 135 -14.53 9.77 0.59
C GLN A 135 -14.23 10.90 1.59
N ARG A 136 -13.52 11.96 1.18
CA ARG A 136 -13.26 13.14 2.02
C ARG A 136 -14.55 13.70 2.62
N ARG A 137 -15.60 13.84 1.79
CA ARG A 137 -16.91 14.38 2.20
C ARG A 137 -17.76 13.39 3.01
N VAL A 138 -17.89 12.14 2.54
CA VAL A 138 -18.93 11.23 3.05
C VAL A 138 -18.42 10.22 4.08
N VAL A 139 -17.13 9.85 4.00
CA VAL A 139 -16.51 8.88 4.93
C VAL A 139 -15.82 9.62 6.07
N PHE A 140 -14.99 10.60 5.73
CA PHE A 140 -14.17 11.31 6.72
C PHE A 140 -14.84 12.57 7.28
N GLY A 141 -15.66 13.27 6.47
CA GLY A 141 -16.16 14.59 6.83
C GLY A 141 -15.03 15.61 7.04
N LYS A 142 -13.96 15.52 6.25
CA LYS A 142 -12.71 16.28 6.43
C LYS A 142 -12.34 17.11 5.20
N SER A 143 -11.67 18.23 5.46
CA SER A 143 -11.06 19.08 4.43
C SER A 143 -9.85 18.41 3.76
N LYS A 144 -9.35 19.01 2.67
CA LYS A 144 -8.10 18.59 2.01
C LYS A 144 -6.92 18.65 2.99
N ASP A 145 -6.78 19.75 3.73
CA ASP A 145 -5.65 19.89 4.68
C ASP A 145 -5.69 18.87 5.82
N GLU A 146 -6.88 18.54 6.34
CA GLU A 146 -7.01 17.49 7.36
C GLU A 146 -6.69 16.09 6.82
N ILE A 147 -7.07 15.79 5.58
CA ILE A 147 -6.77 14.48 4.93
C ILE A 147 -5.28 14.36 4.64
N LYS A 148 -4.64 15.44 4.18
CA LYS A 148 -3.18 15.54 4.05
C LYS A 148 -2.50 15.35 5.41
N ALA A 149 -3.01 15.99 6.47
CA ALA A 149 -2.47 15.86 7.82
C ALA A 149 -2.54 14.41 8.34
N ILE A 150 -3.59 13.64 8.00
CA ILE A 150 -3.66 12.20 8.32
C ILE A 150 -2.47 11.45 7.69
N ALA A 151 -2.21 11.66 6.39
CA ALA A 151 -1.10 11.02 5.70
C ALA A 151 0.26 11.41 6.32
N VAL A 152 0.47 12.70 6.56
CA VAL A 152 1.72 13.23 7.17
C VAL A 152 1.92 12.70 8.59
N ASN A 153 0.87 12.63 9.40
CA ASN A 153 0.97 12.12 10.77
C ASN A 153 1.26 10.61 10.78
N GLY A 154 0.60 9.83 9.92
CA GLY A 154 0.94 8.41 9.75
C GLY A 154 2.38 8.20 9.30
N ALA A 155 2.86 9.03 8.36
CA ALA A 155 4.24 9.00 7.89
C ALA A 155 5.24 9.24 9.03
N LYS A 156 4.98 10.23 9.90
CA LYS A 156 5.79 10.52 11.09
C LYS A 156 5.76 9.36 12.08
N MET A 157 4.58 8.83 12.36
CA MET A 157 4.42 7.70 13.28
C MET A 157 5.22 6.48 12.84
N ILE A 158 5.19 6.14 11.54
CA ILE A 158 5.99 5.04 10.98
C ILE A 158 7.48 5.34 11.16
N LYS A 159 7.93 6.54 10.75
CA LYS A 159 9.34 6.97 10.83
C LYS A 159 9.87 6.85 12.27
N ASP A 160 9.10 7.31 13.25
CA ASP A 160 9.47 7.28 14.67
C ASP A 160 9.62 5.85 15.21
N ARG A 161 8.99 4.85 14.57
CA ARG A 161 8.99 3.45 15.00
C ARG A 161 9.97 2.56 14.23
N LEU A 162 10.60 3.07 13.16
CA LEU A 162 11.54 2.28 12.35
C LEU A 162 12.73 1.74 13.15
N HIS A 163 13.15 2.43 14.22
CA HIS A 163 14.23 1.97 15.10
C HIS A 163 13.95 0.59 15.73
N ARG A 164 12.69 0.17 15.85
CA ARG A 164 12.29 -1.16 16.37
C ARG A 164 12.53 -2.28 15.37
N LEU A 165 12.67 -1.95 14.08
CA LEU A 165 13.04 -2.87 13.01
C LEU A 165 14.56 -2.87 12.78
N LYS A 166 15.34 -2.81 13.87
CA LYS A 166 16.80 -2.79 13.80
C LYS A 166 17.31 -4.07 13.11
N GLY A 167 18.11 -3.89 12.06
CA GLY A 167 18.64 -4.99 11.24
C GLY A 167 17.72 -5.43 10.10
N THR A 168 16.54 -4.82 9.96
CA THR A 168 15.64 -5.00 8.82
C THR A 168 15.90 -3.92 7.77
N GLU A 169 16.01 -4.31 6.51
CA GLU A 169 15.96 -3.38 5.37
C GLU A 169 14.51 -2.94 5.15
N VAL A 170 14.23 -1.65 5.29
CA VAL A 170 12.86 -1.11 5.20
C VAL A 170 12.73 -0.25 3.95
N MET A 171 11.70 -0.53 3.16
CA MET A 171 11.22 0.34 2.11
C MET A 171 9.83 0.84 2.47
N LEU A 172 9.56 2.12 2.23
CA LEU A 172 8.26 2.72 2.53
C LEU A 172 7.46 2.88 1.25
N GLN A 173 6.17 2.59 1.34
CA GLN A 173 5.22 2.77 0.25
C GLN A 173 4.06 3.64 0.71
N TYR A 174 3.67 4.61 -0.10
CA TYR A 174 2.48 5.41 0.12
C TYR A 174 1.50 5.25 -1.04
N SER A 175 0.21 5.16 -0.71
CA SER A 175 -0.89 5.27 -1.68
C SER A 175 -1.88 6.37 -1.28
N PRO A 176 -2.09 7.39 -2.12
CA PRO A 176 -3.28 8.22 -2.05
C PRO A 176 -4.47 7.38 -2.57
N GLU A 177 -5.15 6.66 -1.68
CA GLU A 177 -6.18 5.69 -2.08
C GLU A 177 -7.35 6.37 -2.79
N SER A 178 -7.96 5.65 -3.74
CA SER A 178 -8.93 6.17 -4.72
C SER A 178 -8.29 7.25 -5.62
N PHE A 179 -7.06 7.05 -6.06
CA PHE A 179 -6.29 8.00 -6.87
C PHE A 179 -7.00 8.33 -8.17
N SER A 180 -7.54 7.32 -8.86
CA SER A 180 -8.30 7.51 -10.10
C SER A 180 -9.51 8.46 -9.96
N MET A 181 -10.00 8.66 -8.75
CA MET A 181 -11.11 9.56 -8.41
C MET A 181 -10.65 10.84 -7.67
N THR A 182 -9.35 11.08 -7.58
CA THR A 182 -8.75 12.20 -6.85
C THR A 182 -8.19 13.23 -7.83
N GLU A 183 -8.27 14.51 -7.46
CA GLU A 183 -7.64 15.56 -8.26
C GLU A 183 -6.12 15.35 -8.31
N VAL A 184 -5.52 15.24 -9.50
CA VAL A 184 -4.10 14.89 -9.69
C VAL A 184 -3.18 15.82 -8.89
N GLU A 185 -3.44 17.13 -8.92
CA GLU A 185 -2.66 18.11 -8.14
C GLU A 185 -2.73 17.87 -6.63
N TYR A 186 -3.89 17.46 -6.13
CA TYR A 186 -4.05 17.17 -4.71
C TYR A 186 -3.40 15.83 -4.34
N ALA A 187 -3.50 14.80 -5.18
CA ALA A 187 -2.77 13.55 -4.97
C ALA A 187 -1.25 13.77 -4.96
N LYS A 188 -0.74 14.62 -5.85
CA LYS A 188 0.66 15.07 -5.86
C LYS A 188 1.02 15.77 -4.55
N GLU A 189 0.25 16.78 -4.13
CA GLU A 189 0.48 17.54 -2.90
C GLU A 189 0.58 16.64 -1.67
N VAL A 190 -0.35 15.69 -1.51
CA VAL A 190 -0.32 14.75 -0.38
C VAL A 190 0.89 13.81 -0.46
N SER A 191 1.24 13.36 -1.67
CA SER A 191 2.38 12.47 -1.89
C SER A 191 3.71 13.17 -1.59
N GLU A 192 3.88 14.42 -2.02
CA GLU A 192 5.06 15.26 -1.72
C GLU A 192 5.16 15.52 -0.22
N ALA A 193 4.04 15.81 0.46
CA ALA A 193 4.04 16.00 1.92
C ALA A 193 4.46 14.73 2.69
N VAL A 194 4.14 13.53 2.19
CA VAL A 194 4.64 12.26 2.75
C VAL A 194 6.14 12.08 2.43
N MET A 195 6.57 12.42 1.21
CA MET A 195 7.99 12.41 0.82
C MET A 195 8.82 13.34 1.71
N ASP A 196 8.30 14.52 2.08
CA ASP A 196 8.99 15.46 2.98
C ASP A 196 9.22 14.89 4.38
N VAL A 197 8.36 13.97 4.84
CA VAL A 197 8.58 13.27 6.11
C VAL A 197 9.61 12.17 5.96
N TRP A 198 9.47 11.33 4.93
CA TRP A 198 10.29 10.12 4.76
C TRP A 198 11.68 10.39 4.15
N GLN A 199 11.83 11.50 3.42
CA GLN A 199 13.10 11.94 2.80
C GLN A 199 13.75 10.83 1.95
N PRO A 200 13.06 10.26 0.95
CA PRO A 200 13.62 9.21 0.10
C PRO A 200 14.81 9.73 -0.72
N THR A 201 15.76 8.85 -1.00
CA THR A 201 16.94 9.14 -1.82
C THR A 201 17.05 8.16 -2.99
N PRO A 202 17.91 8.41 -4.01
CA PRO A 202 18.15 7.44 -5.06
C PRO A 202 18.63 6.07 -4.57
N GLN A 203 19.32 6.03 -3.42
CA GLN A 203 19.80 4.82 -2.75
C GLN A 203 18.72 4.19 -1.84
N HIS A 204 17.90 5.01 -1.19
CA HIS A 204 16.81 4.59 -0.31
C HIS A 204 15.48 5.12 -0.85
N LYS A 205 14.98 4.45 -1.89
CA LYS A 205 13.76 4.85 -2.59
C LYS A 205 12.52 4.57 -1.73
N MET A 206 11.49 5.37 -1.94
CA MET A 206 10.12 5.00 -1.56
C MET A 206 9.34 4.57 -2.80
N ILE A 207 8.23 3.86 -2.58
CA ILE A 207 7.25 3.54 -3.61
C ILE A 207 6.08 4.51 -3.48
N LEU A 208 5.74 5.19 -4.56
CA LEU A 208 4.46 5.86 -4.70
C LEU A 208 3.56 4.97 -5.55
N ASN A 209 2.56 4.35 -4.93
CA ASN A 209 1.58 3.52 -5.62
C ASN A 209 0.31 4.36 -5.87
N LEU A 210 -0.23 4.31 -7.09
CA LEU A 210 -1.34 5.18 -7.53
C LEU A 210 -2.56 4.30 -7.91
N PRO A 211 -3.39 3.89 -6.94
CA PRO A 211 -4.50 2.95 -7.15
C PRO A 211 -5.81 3.59 -7.64
#